data_AF-A0A6A6BSA4-F1
#
_entry.id   AF-A0A6A6BSA4-F1
#
_cell.length_a   1.000
_cell.length_b   1.000
_cell.length_c   1.000
_cell.angle_alpha   90.00
_cell.angle_beta   90.00
_cell.angle_gamma   90.00
#
_symmetry.space_group_name_H-M   'P 1'
#
loop_
_entity.id
_entity.type
_entity.pdbx_description
1 polymer ?
#
loop_
_entity_poly.entity_id
_entity_poly.type
_entity_poly.pdbx_seq_one_letter_code
_entity_poly.pdbx_strand_id
1 'polypeptide(L)'
;MFLLLTFVQRTLRTSATLDSELWQPRKTPQEDRSETDSTHKERRYVVEAHRRLLAIFYHKHPDFPFGKPEKMVQEIRTLVGIADHYGSTQIINVYMGRLRLDAAALDVFAQDPINLMKMSLTMKSDWMFREATIYLVSLPEAYWKEVVLHIDQPWVARYLEKKRIEFKNMLQDIDMKLLRFTIDPKPDSAVFERLAEAYFRSIVAKHLNAHAGSECGKNYAAIYRNIQSQKFVEVNPFHKYCKDFGMPKWMMDNAHTSLRQLHQKAAAIIEPILVDRTAAKRGSREPENMKLPLAFIEVADQDILWNVKSEGDTS
;
A
#
# COMPACT_ATOMS: atom_id res chain seq x y z
N MET A 1 45.62 6.59 25.12
CA MET A 1 44.88 5.37 24.72
C MET A 1 45.63 4.12 25.19
N PHE A 2 45.81 3.94 26.51
CA PHE A 2 46.54 2.79 27.10
C PHE A 2 46.10 2.45 28.54
N LEU A 3 44.96 2.99 29.01
CA LEU A 3 44.49 2.83 30.41
C LEU A 3 43.11 2.17 30.54
N LEU A 4 42.50 1.70 29.45
CA LEU A 4 41.20 1.00 29.49
C LEU A 4 41.32 -0.54 29.41
N LEU A 5 42.52 -1.09 29.25
CA LEU A 5 42.76 -2.54 29.10
C LEU A 5 43.09 -3.27 30.40
N THR A 6 43.38 -2.57 31.50
CA THR A 6 43.72 -3.20 32.79
C THR A 6 42.53 -3.43 33.71
N PHE A 7 41.36 -2.84 33.42
CA PHE A 7 40.16 -3.03 34.25
C PHE A 7 39.36 -4.30 33.91
N VAL A 8 39.49 -4.82 32.69
CA VAL A 8 38.77 -6.03 32.22
C VAL A 8 39.46 -7.34 32.64
N GLN A 9 40.76 -7.32 32.93
CA GLN A 9 41.49 -8.53 33.37
C GLN A 9 41.39 -8.83 34.87
N ARG A 10 40.89 -7.89 35.69
CA ARG A 10 40.81 -8.08 37.15
C ARG A 10 39.47 -8.62 37.64
N THR A 11 38.40 -8.44 36.86
CA THR A 11 37.06 -9.02 37.13
C THR A 11 36.90 -10.46 36.66
N LEU A 12 37.78 -10.95 35.78
CA LEU A 12 37.73 -12.34 35.28
C LEU A 12 38.55 -13.34 36.12
N ARG A 13 39.21 -12.91 37.21
CA ARG A 13 40.03 -13.79 38.06
C ARG A 13 39.46 -14.08 39.46
N THR A 14 38.34 -13.48 39.83
CA THR A 14 37.69 -13.70 41.14
C THR A 14 36.41 -14.54 41.08
N SER A 15 36.08 -15.13 39.93
CA SER A 15 34.94 -16.04 39.76
C SER A 15 35.35 -17.51 39.53
N ALA A 16 36.61 -17.86 39.77
CA ALA A 16 37.16 -19.19 39.46
C ALA A 16 37.33 -20.11 40.68
N THR A 17 36.78 -19.76 41.85
CA THR A 17 36.87 -20.59 43.06
C THR A 17 35.59 -20.50 43.89
N LEU A 18 34.47 -20.95 43.34
CA LEU A 18 33.33 -21.43 44.10
C LEU A 18 32.61 -22.51 43.28
N ASP A 19 32.36 -23.62 43.96
CA ASP A 19 31.49 -24.74 43.60
C ASP A 19 32.03 -25.79 42.61
N SER A 20 33.02 -26.56 43.09
CA SER A 20 33.35 -27.90 42.56
C SER A 20 32.51 -29.03 43.19
N GLU A 21 31.42 -28.71 43.87
CA GLU A 21 30.51 -29.69 44.47
C GLU A 21 29.08 -29.42 43.98
N LEU A 22 28.76 -29.88 42.76
CA LEU A 22 27.40 -30.17 42.28
C LEU A 22 27.46 -30.60 40.80
N TRP A 23 28.18 -31.68 40.52
CA TRP A 23 28.03 -32.41 39.25
C TRP A 23 27.66 -33.85 39.52
N GLN A 24 26.39 -34.07 39.87
CA GLN A 24 25.78 -35.36 39.60
C GLN A 24 25.29 -35.37 38.15
N PRO A 25 25.58 -36.42 37.36
CA PRO A 25 25.04 -36.54 36.02
C PRO A 25 23.51 -36.61 36.11
N ARG A 26 22.85 -35.51 35.71
CA ARG A 26 21.39 -35.47 35.55
C ARG A 26 20.99 -36.59 34.59
N LYS A 27 20.10 -37.47 35.03
CA LYS A 27 19.35 -38.37 34.14
C LYS A 27 18.76 -37.52 33.02
N THR A 28 19.08 -37.86 31.77
CA THR A 28 18.50 -37.25 30.57
C THR A 28 16.98 -37.40 30.61
N PRO A 29 16.19 -36.30 30.69
CA PRO A 29 14.78 -36.37 30.37
C PRO A 29 14.69 -36.53 28.85
N GLN A 30 14.24 -37.71 28.40
CA GLN A 30 14.11 -38.04 26.99
C GLN A 30 12.79 -37.53 26.39
N GLU A 31 12.11 -36.58 27.05
CA GLU A 31 10.76 -36.12 26.66
C GLU A 31 10.63 -34.63 26.27
N ASP A 32 11.70 -33.82 26.30
CA ASP A 32 11.62 -32.36 26.04
C ASP A 32 12.36 -31.84 24.80
N ARG A 33 12.66 -32.72 23.82
CA ARG A 33 13.48 -32.33 22.65
C ARG A 33 12.76 -31.37 21.68
N SER A 34 11.42 -31.36 21.62
CA SER A 34 10.69 -30.49 20.67
C SER A 34 10.56 -29.04 21.14
N GLU A 35 10.37 -28.80 22.45
CA GLU A 35 10.29 -27.44 23.01
C GLU A 35 11.66 -26.78 23.16
N THR A 36 12.71 -27.55 23.45
CA THR A 36 14.08 -27.01 23.53
C THR A 36 14.62 -26.59 22.16
N ASP A 37 14.26 -27.31 21.08
CA ASP A 37 14.65 -26.97 19.71
C ASP A 37 13.93 -25.73 19.15
N SER A 38 12.66 -25.53 19.49
CA SER A 38 11.92 -24.32 19.07
C SER A 38 12.48 -23.07 19.77
N THR A 39 12.69 -23.16 21.07
CA THR A 39 13.29 -22.07 21.88
C THR A 39 14.71 -21.74 21.41
N HIS A 40 15.51 -22.73 21.04
CA HIS A 40 16.86 -22.51 20.50
C HIS A 40 16.85 -21.80 19.14
N LYS A 41 15.90 -22.14 18.26
CA LYS A 41 15.73 -21.46 16.97
C LYS A 41 15.34 -20.00 17.15
N GLU A 42 14.42 -19.72 18.07
CA GLU A 42 13.99 -18.36 18.39
C GLU A 42 15.14 -17.50 18.92
N ARG A 43 15.93 -18.02 19.88
CA ARG A 43 17.12 -17.33 20.39
C ARG A 43 18.14 -17.02 19.29
N ARG A 44 18.42 -17.99 18.41
CA ARG A 44 19.34 -17.78 17.28
C ARG A 44 18.84 -16.69 16.34
N TYR A 45 17.54 -16.65 16.06
CA TYR A 45 16.93 -15.63 15.22
C TYR A 45 17.10 -14.22 15.83
N VAL A 46 16.84 -14.08 17.13
CA VAL A 46 17.03 -12.81 17.84
C VAL A 46 18.50 -12.37 17.84
N VAL A 47 19.43 -13.29 18.11
CA VAL A 47 20.88 -13.00 18.10
C VAL A 47 21.33 -12.53 16.72
N GLU A 48 20.83 -13.14 15.64
CA GLU A 48 21.17 -12.74 14.28
C GLU A 48 20.64 -11.34 13.96
N ALA A 49 19.42 -11.01 14.40
CA ALA A 49 18.87 -9.67 14.20
C ALA A 49 19.66 -8.59 14.98
N HIS A 50 20.15 -8.91 16.19
CA HIS A 50 21.10 -8.04 16.91
C HIS A 50 22.42 -7.88 16.17
N ARG A 51 22.97 -8.97 15.62
CA ARG A 51 24.20 -8.93 14.81
C ARG A 51 24.03 -8.06 13.57
N ARG A 52 22.88 -8.13 12.89
CA ARG A 52 22.55 -7.28 11.74
C ARG A 52 22.46 -5.81 12.15
N LEU A 53 21.82 -5.49 13.28
CA LEU A 53 21.80 -4.12 13.80
C LEU A 53 23.22 -3.61 14.09
N LEU A 54 24.06 -4.41 14.74
CA LEU A 54 25.46 -4.06 14.97
C LEU A 54 26.22 -3.84 13.65
N ALA A 55 26.00 -4.69 12.64
CA ALA A 55 26.62 -4.54 11.33
C ALA A 55 26.23 -3.21 10.65
N ILE A 56 24.98 -2.76 10.82
CA ILE A 56 24.46 -1.48 10.33
C ILE A 56 25.22 -0.29 10.93
N PHE A 57 25.63 -0.35 12.22
CA PHE A 57 26.50 0.69 12.81
C PHE A 57 27.86 0.79 12.11
N TYR A 58 28.33 -0.29 11.47
CA TYR A 58 29.57 -0.35 10.70
C TYR A 58 29.33 -0.22 9.18
N HIS A 59 28.25 0.43 8.77
CA HIS A 59 27.90 0.65 7.36
C HIS A 59 27.73 -0.64 6.52
N LYS A 60 27.51 -1.79 7.16
CA LYS A 60 27.15 -3.02 6.45
C LYS A 60 25.65 -3.09 6.24
N HIS A 61 25.25 -3.24 4.99
CA HIS A 61 23.84 -3.39 4.62
C HIS A 61 23.31 -4.76 5.07
N PRO A 62 22.12 -4.81 5.69
CA PRO A 62 21.46 -6.08 5.95
C PRO A 62 20.99 -6.67 4.61
N ASP A 63 21.34 -7.93 4.36
CA ASP A 63 20.80 -8.67 3.23
C ASP A 63 19.42 -9.23 3.61
N PHE A 64 18.40 -8.84 2.86
CA PHE A 64 17.04 -9.36 3.03
C PHE A 64 16.76 -10.46 1.99
N PRO A 65 15.93 -11.47 2.33
CA PRO A 65 15.57 -12.53 1.41
C PRO A 65 14.54 -12.03 0.39
N PHE A 66 14.98 -11.34 -0.67
CA PHE A 66 14.13 -10.73 -1.71
C PHE A 66 13.26 -11.70 -2.53
N GLY A 67 13.31 -13.01 -2.27
CA GLY A 67 12.41 -14.03 -2.85
C GLY A 67 11.32 -14.53 -1.90
N LYS A 68 11.22 -14.01 -0.67
CA LYS A 68 10.26 -14.45 0.35
C LYS A 68 9.65 -13.23 1.07
N PRO A 69 8.60 -12.61 0.49
CA PRO A 69 7.95 -11.40 1.02
C PRO A 69 7.68 -11.43 2.52
N GLU A 70 7.01 -12.47 2.98
CA GLU A 70 6.64 -12.65 4.39
C GLU A 70 7.87 -12.68 5.32
N LYS A 71 8.96 -13.32 4.89
CA LYS A 71 10.20 -13.37 5.65
C LYS A 71 10.88 -12.02 5.68
N MET A 72 10.88 -11.30 4.57
CA MET A 72 11.43 -9.95 4.49
C MET A 72 10.70 -9.00 5.44
N VAL A 73 9.36 -8.98 5.43
CA VAL A 73 8.57 -8.16 6.36
C VAL A 73 8.90 -8.51 7.82
N GLN A 74 8.95 -9.81 8.14
CA GLN A 74 9.25 -10.26 9.51
C GLN A 74 10.66 -9.89 9.96
N GLU A 75 11.66 -10.01 9.09
CA GLU A 75 13.05 -9.64 9.38
C GLU A 75 13.19 -8.13 9.57
N ILE A 76 12.56 -7.32 8.72
CA ILE A 76 12.54 -5.86 8.86
C ILE A 76 11.86 -5.47 10.16
N ARG A 77 10.68 -6.03 10.45
CA ARG A 77 9.95 -5.77 11.70
C ARG A 77 10.79 -6.11 12.93
N THR A 78 11.49 -7.25 12.90
CA THR A 78 12.36 -7.67 14.00
C THR A 78 13.52 -6.69 14.18
N LEU A 79 14.17 -6.29 13.08
CA LEU A 79 15.27 -5.34 13.09
C LEU A 79 14.83 -3.97 13.62
N VAL A 80 13.66 -3.48 13.18
CA VAL A 80 13.06 -2.23 13.67
C VAL A 80 12.76 -2.30 15.16
N GLY A 81 12.13 -3.39 15.63
CA GLY A 81 11.84 -3.57 17.05
C GLY A 81 13.09 -3.61 17.93
N ILE A 82 14.16 -4.25 17.46
CA ILE A 82 15.44 -4.27 18.17
C ILE A 82 16.07 -2.87 18.18
N ALA A 83 16.09 -2.15 17.08
CA ALA A 83 16.65 -0.80 17.10
C ALA A 83 15.83 0.18 17.94
N ASP A 84 14.51 0.04 17.97
CA ASP A 84 13.64 0.80 18.87
C ASP A 84 14.03 0.56 20.34
N HIS A 85 14.25 -0.70 20.71
CA HIS A 85 14.76 -1.06 22.04
C HIS A 85 16.10 -0.37 22.37
N TYR A 86 16.97 -0.18 21.37
CA TYR A 86 18.26 0.51 21.53
C TYR A 86 18.21 2.03 21.28
N GLY A 87 17.04 2.62 20.98
CA GLY A 87 16.94 4.04 20.63
C GLY A 87 17.70 4.42 19.34
N SER A 88 17.86 3.48 18.41
CA SER A 88 18.71 3.58 17.21
C SER A 88 17.93 3.51 15.89
N THR A 89 16.61 3.74 15.93
CA THR A 89 15.71 3.65 14.76
C THR A 89 16.10 4.57 13.62
N GLN A 90 16.69 5.74 13.91
CA GLN A 90 17.19 6.66 12.90
C GLN A 90 18.24 6.03 11.97
N ILE A 91 19.11 5.17 12.52
CA ILE A 91 20.15 4.51 11.74
C ILE A 91 19.48 3.57 10.74
N ILE A 92 18.50 2.76 11.16
CA ILE A 92 17.75 1.89 10.24
C ILE A 92 16.99 2.73 9.20
N ASN A 93 16.44 3.88 9.56
CA ASN A 93 15.65 4.70 8.63
C ASN A 93 16.46 5.10 7.38
N VAL A 94 17.76 5.36 7.53
CA VAL A 94 18.68 5.58 6.39
C VAL A 94 18.72 4.38 5.44
N TYR A 95 18.71 3.16 5.98
CA TYR A 95 18.69 1.93 5.18
C TYR A 95 17.32 1.69 4.56
N MET A 96 16.23 1.91 5.31
CA MET A 96 14.87 1.81 4.78
C MET A 96 14.65 2.77 3.62
N GLY A 97 15.24 3.97 3.67
CA GLY A 97 15.23 4.92 2.56
C GLY A 97 15.81 4.34 1.25
N ARG A 98 16.72 3.36 1.32
CA ARG A 98 17.21 2.64 0.12
C ARG A 98 16.22 1.60 -0.39
N LEU A 99 15.48 0.93 0.50
CA LEU A 99 14.42 -0.01 0.09
C LEU A 99 13.30 0.68 -0.69
N ARG A 100 13.11 1.99 -0.49
CA ARG A 100 12.22 2.80 -1.34
C ARG A 100 12.58 2.77 -2.82
N LEU A 101 13.83 2.46 -3.17
CA LEU A 101 14.29 2.38 -4.56
C LEU A 101 14.19 0.97 -5.14
N ASP A 102 13.80 -0.02 -4.32
CA ASP A 102 13.70 -1.41 -4.70
C ASP A 102 12.24 -1.80 -4.95
N ALA A 103 11.91 -2.10 -6.21
CA ALA A 103 10.56 -2.45 -6.61
C ALA A 103 10.04 -3.72 -5.91
N ALA A 104 10.90 -4.72 -5.69
CA ALA A 104 10.51 -5.94 -5.01
C ALA A 104 10.18 -5.68 -3.54
N ALA A 105 10.97 -4.83 -2.87
CA ALA A 105 10.68 -4.40 -1.51
C ALA A 105 9.33 -3.68 -1.40
N LEU A 106 9.05 -2.77 -2.34
CA LEU A 106 7.79 -2.02 -2.37
C LEU A 106 6.56 -2.90 -2.62
N ASP A 107 6.67 -3.89 -3.52
CA ASP A 107 5.60 -4.87 -3.74
C ASP A 107 5.31 -5.70 -2.49
N VAL A 108 6.35 -6.06 -1.74
CA VAL A 108 6.22 -6.76 -0.46
C VAL A 108 5.49 -5.88 0.57
N PHE A 109 5.84 -4.60 0.67
CA PHE A 109 5.18 -3.68 1.59
C PHE A 109 3.73 -3.37 1.22
N ALA A 110 3.40 -3.36 -0.08
CA ALA A 110 2.04 -3.19 -0.58
C ALA A 110 1.11 -4.34 -0.15
N GLN A 111 1.65 -5.52 0.13
CA GLN A 111 0.87 -6.68 0.61
C GLN A 111 0.47 -6.55 2.09
N ASP A 112 1.21 -5.76 2.87
CA ASP A 112 0.96 -5.56 4.30
C ASP A 112 1.09 -4.09 4.72
N PRO A 113 0.14 -3.25 4.27
CA PRO A 113 0.19 -1.81 4.53
C PRO A 113 -0.06 -1.45 6.01
N ILE A 114 -0.67 -2.35 6.80
CA ILE A 114 -0.86 -2.15 8.24
C ILE A 114 0.49 -2.23 8.97
N ASN A 115 1.28 -3.27 8.72
CA ASN A 115 2.60 -3.36 9.34
C ASN A 115 3.54 -2.28 8.80
N LEU A 116 3.42 -1.91 7.53
CA LEU A 116 4.14 -0.75 6.99
C LEU A 116 3.80 0.53 7.77
N MET A 117 2.51 0.78 8.03
CA MET A 117 2.07 1.90 8.87
C MET A 117 2.70 1.82 10.26
N LYS A 118 2.60 0.66 10.95
CA LYS A 118 3.18 0.49 12.30
C LYS A 118 4.69 0.77 12.32
N MET A 119 5.43 0.23 11.36
CA MET A 119 6.88 0.49 11.22
C MET A 119 7.16 1.97 10.95
N SER A 120 6.36 2.63 10.11
CA SER A 120 6.53 4.05 9.81
C SER A 120 6.41 4.93 11.06
N LEU A 121 5.50 4.59 11.97
CA LEU A 121 5.29 5.31 13.23
C LEU A 121 6.45 5.09 14.20
N THR A 122 6.92 3.84 14.35
CA THR A 122 8.07 3.51 15.21
C THR A 122 9.35 4.20 14.72
N MET A 123 9.58 4.20 13.41
CA MET A 123 10.81 4.73 12.83
C MET A 123 10.75 6.23 12.53
N LYS A 124 9.57 6.84 12.61
CA LYS A 124 9.29 8.19 12.08
C LYS A 124 9.75 8.31 10.62
N SER A 125 9.29 7.38 9.79
CA SER A 125 9.68 7.29 8.38
C SER A 125 8.61 7.85 7.45
N ASP A 126 8.86 9.04 6.90
CA ASP A 126 7.92 9.79 6.07
C ASP A 126 7.45 9.01 4.86
N TRP A 127 8.38 8.40 4.12
CA TRP A 127 8.05 7.70 2.89
C TRP A 127 7.20 6.46 3.18
N MET A 128 7.52 5.70 4.24
CA MET A 128 6.73 4.53 4.65
C MET A 128 5.32 4.94 5.08
N PHE A 129 5.20 6.05 5.79
CA PHE A 129 3.91 6.59 6.23
C PHE A 129 3.04 7.00 5.05
N ARG A 130 3.62 7.71 4.07
CA ARG A 130 2.92 8.11 2.83
C ARG A 130 2.48 6.90 2.02
N GLU A 131 3.38 5.95 1.78
CA GLU A 131 3.07 4.70 1.08
C GLU A 131 1.94 3.94 1.76
N ALA A 132 2.08 3.68 3.07
CA ALA A 132 1.07 2.97 3.84
C ALA A 132 -0.28 3.68 3.78
N THR A 133 -0.30 5.00 3.95
CA THR A 133 -1.53 5.80 3.87
C THR A 133 -2.22 5.62 2.52
N ILE A 134 -1.50 5.80 1.41
CA ILE A 134 -2.05 5.68 0.06
C ILE A 134 -2.66 4.29 -0.16
N TYR A 135 -1.95 3.22 0.24
CA TYR A 135 -2.47 1.87 0.15
C TYR A 135 -3.71 1.67 1.01
N LEU A 136 -3.67 2.04 2.30
CA LEU A 136 -4.76 1.80 3.25
C LEU A 136 -6.06 2.51 2.85
N VAL A 137 -6.00 3.79 2.47
CA VAL A 137 -7.21 4.56 2.12
C VAL A 137 -7.85 4.09 0.82
N SER A 138 -7.05 3.49 -0.06
CA SER A 138 -7.52 2.94 -1.34
C SER A 138 -8.20 1.56 -1.21
N LEU A 139 -8.12 0.90 -0.06
CA LEU A 139 -8.67 -0.43 0.12
C LEU A 139 -10.20 -0.46 -0.04
N PRO A 140 -10.75 -1.55 -0.60
CA PRO A 140 -12.20 -1.70 -0.70
C PRO A 140 -12.89 -1.62 0.68
N GLU A 141 -14.14 -1.18 0.69
CA GLU A 141 -14.90 -0.88 1.91
C GLU A 141 -14.95 -2.02 2.94
N ALA A 142 -15.05 -3.27 2.49
CA ALA A 142 -15.03 -4.44 3.37
C ALA A 142 -13.71 -4.56 4.16
N TYR A 143 -12.57 -4.40 3.48
CA TYR A 143 -11.24 -4.51 4.09
C TYR A 143 -10.91 -3.31 4.96
N TRP A 144 -11.39 -2.12 4.59
CA TRP A 144 -11.19 -0.91 5.39
C TRP A 144 -11.69 -1.04 6.82
N LYS A 145 -12.91 -1.57 6.98
CA LYS A 145 -13.53 -1.73 8.30
C LYS A 145 -12.72 -2.65 9.20
N GLU A 146 -12.10 -3.68 8.64
CA GLU A 146 -11.20 -4.59 9.37
C GLU A 146 -9.88 -3.89 9.73
N VAL A 147 -9.29 -3.18 8.78
CA VAL A 147 -8.01 -2.46 8.93
C VAL A 147 -8.08 -1.43 10.06
N VAL A 148 -9.12 -0.58 10.10
CA VAL A 148 -9.21 0.51 11.08
C VAL A 148 -9.22 -0.02 12.52
N LEU A 149 -9.76 -1.22 12.75
CA LEU A 149 -9.75 -1.86 14.07
C LEU A 149 -8.35 -2.25 14.55
N HIS A 150 -7.39 -2.42 13.64
CA HIS A 150 -6.02 -2.83 13.95
C HIS A 150 -5.03 -1.65 14.10
N ILE A 151 -5.53 -0.42 13.97
CA ILE A 151 -4.73 0.80 14.13
C ILE A 151 -4.80 1.24 15.59
N ASP A 152 -3.74 0.91 16.32
CA ASP A 152 -3.66 1.10 17.77
C ASP A 152 -3.63 2.59 18.20
N GLN A 153 -3.29 3.50 17.28
CA GLN A 153 -3.15 4.93 17.55
C GLN A 153 -4.39 5.73 17.09
N PRO A 154 -5.18 6.32 18.01
CA PRO A 154 -6.45 6.98 17.65
C PRO A 154 -6.30 8.14 16.65
N TRP A 155 -5.19 8.88 16.70
CA TRP A 155 -4.95 9.98 15.77
C TRP A 155 -4.68 9.48 14.35
N VAL A 156 -3.98 8.35 14.19
CA VAL A 156 -3.71 7.73 12.88
C VAL A 156 -5.02 7.28 12.26
N ALA A 157 -5.87 6.62 13.05
CA ALA A 157 -7.18 6.18 12.59
C ALA A 157 -8.04 7.37 12.10
N ARG A 158 -8.11 8.47 12.87
CA ARG A 158 -8.81 9.70 12.48
C ARG A 158 -8.23 10.33 11.20
N TYR A 159 -6.91 10.37 11.10
CA TYR A 159 -6.21 10.91 9.94
C TYR A 159 -6.52 10.10 8.67
N LEU A 160 -6.43 8.77 8.75
CA LEU A 160 -6.70 7.91 7.60
C LEU A 160 -8.18 7.96 7.20
N GLU A 161 -9.11 8.06 8.16
CA GLU A 161 -10.53 8.27 7.87
C GLU A 161 -10.75 9.59 7.11
N LYS A 162 -10.14 10.69 7.55
CA LYS A 162 -10.18 11.97 6.82
C LYS A 162 -9.65 11.81 5.39
N LYS A 163 -8.50 11.17 5.20
CA LYS A 163 -7.92 10.93 3.87
C LYS A 163 -8.78 10.00 3.01
N ARG A 164 -9.45 9.02 3.61
CA ARG A 164 -10.39 8.16 2.89
C ARG A 164 -11.62 8.94 2.43
N ILE A 165 -12.14 9.86 3.24
CA ILE A 165 -13.24 10.74 2.83
C ILE A 165 -12.79 11.62 1.64
N GLU A 166 -11.60 12.22 1.71
CA GLU A 166 -11.02 12.99 0.58
C GLU A 166 -10.93 12.13 -0.69
N PHE A 167 -10.44 10.90 -0.57
CA PHE A 167 -10.38 9.93 -1.67
C PHE A 167 -11.75 9.62 -2.27
N LYS A 168 -12.75 9.32 -1.43
CA LYS A 168 -14.12 9.01 -1.89
C LYS A 168 -14.79 10.21 -2.54
N ASN A 169 -14.60 11.42 -2.01
CA ASN A 169 -15.13 12.65 -2.61
C ASN A 169 -14.55 12.88 -4.02
N MET A 170 -13.25 12.66 -4.21
CA MET A 170 -12.63 12.75 -5.53
C MET A 170 -13.20 11.72 -6.52
N LEU A 171 -13.45 10.49 -6.07
CA LEU A 171 -14.13 9.49 -6.89
C LEU A 171 -15.57 9.91 -7.22
N GLN A 172 -16.30 10.45 -6.24
CA GLN A 172 -17.70 10.88 -6.42
C GLN A 172 -17.79 12.02 -7.44
N ASP A 173 -16.87 12.98 -7.38
CA ASP A 173 -16.80 14.06 -8.37
C ASP A 173 -16.60 13.51 -9.79
N ILE A 174 -15.82 12.45 -9.93
CA ILE A 174 -15.59 11.76 -11.21
C ILE A 174 -16.82 10.99 -11.66
N ASP A 175 -17.47 10.22 -10.77
CA ASP A 175 -18.73 9.54 -11.05
C ASP A 175 -19.77 10.54 -11.59
N MET A 176 -19.90 11.69 -10.92
CA MET A 176 -20.82 12.75 -11.32
C MET A 176 -20.44 13.39 -12.66
N LYS A 177 -19.15 13.61 -12.93
CA LYS A 177 -18.69 14.09 -14.25
C LYS A 177 -19.00 13.09 -15.34
N LEU A 178 -18.74 11.80 -15.12
CA LEU A 178 -19.03 10.70 -16.06
C LEU A 178 -20.53 10.58 -16.38
N LEU A 179 -21.41 10.79 -15.40
CA LEU A 179 -22.86 10.76 -15.61
C LEU A 179 -23.41 12.00 -16.31
N ARG A 180 -22.77 13.16 -16.14
CA ARG A 180 -23.30 14.46 -16.62
C ARG A 180 -22.76 14.90 -17.97
N PHE A 181 -21.61 14.39 -18.42
CA PHE A 181 -21.01 14.90 -19.67
C PHE A 181 -21.81 14.49 -20.92
N THR A 182 -21.66 15.29 -21.97
CA THR A 182 -22.33 15.18 -23.27
C THR A 182 -21.32 15.47 -24.40
N ILE A 183 -21.64 15.08 -25.63
CA ILE A 183 -21.01 15.60 -26.83
C ILE A 183 -21.77 16.85 -27.25
N ASP A 184 -21.06 17.91 -27.64
CA ASP A 184 -21.69 19.07 -28.26
C ASP A 184 -22.28 18.64 -29.60
N PRO A 185 -23.62 18.66 -29.76
CA PRO A 185 -24.23 18.11 -30.94
C PRO A 185 -23.91 18.99 -32.14
N LYS A 186 -23.46 18.36 -33.24
CA LYS A 186 -23.43 19.06 -34.54
C LYS A 186 -24.88 19.21 -35.04
N PRO A 187 -25.17 20.23 -35.87
CA PRO A 187 -26.53 20.50 -36.36
C PRO A 187 -27.23 19.28 -36.98
N ASP A 188 -26.47 18.37 -37.60
CA ASP A 188 -27.00 17.21 -38.33
C ASP A 188 -26.92 15.87 -37.56
N SER A 189 -26.39 15.82 -36.33
CA SER A 189 -26.01 14.58 -35.62
C SER A 189 -26.87 14.22 -34.40
N ALA A 190 -27.87 15.03 -34.07
CA ALA A 190 -28.51 15.06 -32.76
C ALA A 190 -29.15 13.75 -32.28
N VAL A 191 -29.60 12.85 -33.17
CA VAL A 191 -30.34 11.63 -32.76
C VAL A 191 -29.41 10.52 -32.30
N PHE A 192 -28.38 10.18 -33.09
CA PHE A 192 -27.48 9.07 -32.76
C PHE A 192 -26.50 9.42 -31.64
N GLU A 193 -26.11 10.69 -31.50
CA GLU A 193 -25.29 11.16 -30.36
C GLU A 193 -26.04 11.03 -29.04
N ARG A 194 -27.31 11.45 -28.98
CA ARG A 194 -28.16 11.28 -27.79
C ARG A 194 -28.30 9.81 -27.40
N LEU A 195 -28.37 8.91 -28.37
CA LEU A 195 -28.50 7.48 -28.11
C LEU A 195 -27.19 6.86 -27.61
N ALA A 196 -26.05 7.28 -28.16
CA ALA A 196 -24.73 6.92 -27.64
C ALA A 196 -24.54 7.42 -26.20
N GLU A 197 -24.96 8.65 -25.91
CA GLU A 197 -24.95 9.23 -24.56
C GLU A 197 -25.83 8.44 -23.59
N ALA A 198 -27.08 8.16 -23.98
CA ALA A 198 -28.01 7.39 -23.17
C ALA A 198 -27.45 6.00 -22.86
N TYR A 199 -26.88 5.33 -23.86
CA TYR A 199 -26.24 4.04 -23.68
C TYR A 199 -25.06 4.10 -22.72
N PHE A 200 -24.12 5.03 -22.94
CA PHE A 200 -22.95 5.21 -22.08
C PHE A 200 -23.36 5.47 -20.63
N ARG A 201 -24.28 6.42 -20.40
CA ARG A 201 -24.81 6.73 -19.06
C ARG A 201 -25.48 5.53 -18.42
N SER A 202 -26.23 4.74 -19.19
CA SER A 202 -26.89 3.53 -18.66
C SER A 202 -25.88 2.49 -18.17
N ILE A 203 -24.76 2.30 -18.88
CA ILE A 203 -23.70 1.39 -18.47
C ILE A 203 -22.98 1.93 -17.23
N VAL A 204 -22.58 3.19 -17.23
CA VAL A 204 -21.94 3.82 -16.07
C VAL A 204 -22.85 3.70 -14.85
N ALA A 205 -24.12 4.11 -14.96
CA ALA A 205 -25.08 4.01 -13.87
C ALA A 205 -25.26 2.56 -13.37
N LYS A 206 -25.31 1.58 -14.28
CA LYS A 206 -25.39 0.16 -13.91
C LYS A 206 -24.19 -0.28 -13.06
N HIS A 207 -22.98 0.13 -13.44
CA HIS A 207 -21.79 -0.23 -12.68
C HIS A 207 -21.69 0.54 -11.35
N LEU A 208 -22.09 1.82 -11.31
CA LEU A 208 -22.12 2.62 -10.08
C LEU A 208 -23.15 2.09 -9.07
N ASN A 209 -24.34 1.72 -9.54
CA ASN A 209 -25.39 1.08 -8.72
C ASN A 209 -24.97 -0.29 -8.17
N ALA A 210 -23.96 -0.93 -8.75
CA ALA A 210 -23.35 -2.15 -8.24
C ALA A 210 -22.23 -1.87 -7.20
N HIS A 211 -22.19 -0.66 -6.63
CA HIS A 211 -21.23 -0.20 -5.62
C HIS A 211 -19.77 -0.13 -6.10
N ALA A 212 -19.50 -0.21 -7.41
CA ALA A 212 -18.13 -0.26 -7.94
C ALA A 212 -17.53 1.14 -8.28
N GLY A 213 -18.15 2.24 -7.83
CA GLY A 213 -17.63 3.61 -8.00
C GLY A 213 -16.97 4.19 -6.74
N SER A 214 -17.35 5.42 -6.42
CA SER A 214 -16.97 6.18 -5.22
C SER A 214 -17.28 5.53 -3.88
N GLU A 215 -18.12 4.50 -3.86
CA GLU A 215 -18.35 3.68 -2.67
C GLU A 215 -17.22 2.69 -2.36
N CYS A 216 -16.23 2.57 -3.24
CA CYS A 216 -15.07 1.67 -3.09
C CYS A 216 -15.47 0.20 -2.88
N GLY A 217 -16.51 -0.26 -3.56
CA GLY A 217 -16.93 -1.66 -3.53
C GLY A 217 -15.97 -2.60 -4.26
N LYS A 218 -16.39 -3.85 -4.42
CA LYS A 218 -15.54 -4.88 -5.03
C LYS A 218 -15.23 -4.50 -6.48
N ASN A 219 -13.94 -4.54 -6.83
CA ASN A 219 -13.42 -4.18 -8.15
C ASN A 219 -13.67 -2.72 -8.57
N TYR A 220 -13.83 -1.78 -7.64
CA TYR A 220 -14.15 -0.40 -8.01
C TYR A 220 -13.14 0.21 -9.00
N ALA A 221 -11.86 -0.02 -8.75
CA ALA A 221 -10.76 0.42 -9.61
C ALA A 221 -10.87 -0.11 -11.06
N ALA A 222 -11.49 -1.28 -11.25
CA ALA A 222 -11.62 -1.89 -12.57
C ALA A 222 -12.56 -1.09 -13.48
N ILE A 223 -13.57 -0.41 -12.95
CA ILE A 223 -14.42 0.49 -13.78
C ILE A 223 -13.54 1.53 -14.45
N TYR A 224 -12.77 2.27 -13.65
CA TYR A 224 -11.96 3.38 -14.15
C TYR A 224 -10.89 2.88 -15.12
N ARG A 225 -10.19 1.78 -14.81
CA ARG A 225 -9.22 1.19 -15.74
C ARG A 225 -9.86 0.69 -17.04
N ASN A 226 -11.08 0.14 -17.00
CA ASN A 226 -11.80 -0.29 -18.20
C ASN A 226 -12.20 0.90 -19.08
N ILE A 227 -12.60 2.02 -18.47
CA ILE A 227 -12.87 3.29 -19.16
C ILE A 227 -11.57 3.89 -19.72
N GLN A 228 -10.41 3.67 -19.11
CA GLN A 228 -9.16 4.14 -19.70
C GLN A 228 -8.74 3.28 -20.90
N SER A 229 -8.91 1.97 -20.79
CA SER A 229 -8.42 0.98 -21.77
C SER A 229 -9.38 0.68 -22.93
N GLN A 230 -10.50 1.39 -23.06
CA GLN A 230 -11.50 1.16 -24.12
C GLN A 230 -12.19 -0.20 -24.07
N LYS A 231 -12.08 -0.91 -22.94
CA LYS A 231 -12.76 -2.18 -22.68
C LYS A 231 -14.14 -2.01 -22.03
N PHE A 232 -14.52 -0.77 -21.66
CA PHE A 232 -15.78 -0.49 -20.97
C PHE A 232 -17.03 -0.59 -21.85
N VAL A 233 -16.86 -0.42 -23.16
CA VAL A 233 -17.97 -0.37 -24.12
C VAL A 233 -17.77 -1.43 -25.18
N GLU A 234 -18.55 -2.51 -25.10
CA GLU A 234 -18.52 -3.57 -26.09
C GLU A 234 -19.37 -3.22 -27.33
N VAL A 235 -18.85 -3.55 -28.52
CA VAL A 235 -19.50 -3.25 -29.81
C VAL A 235 -20.83 -4.00 -29.98
N ASN A 236 -20.86 -5.29 -29.66
CA ASN A 236 -22.04 -6.14 -29.89
C ASN A 236 -23.25 -5.75 -29.00
N PRO A 237 -23.09 -5.50 -27.70
CA PRO A 237 -24.18 -5.01 -26.84
C PRO A 237 -24.70 -3.63 -27.27
N PHE A 238 -23.83 -2.74 -27.77
CA PHE A 238 -24.27 -1.43 -28.27
C PHE A 238 -25.07 -1.54 -29.56
N HIS A 239 -24.64 -2.38 -30.52
CA HIS A 239 -25.42 -2.63 -31.73
C HIS A 239 -26.79 -3.24 -31.43
N LYS A 240 -26.88 -4.15 -30.45
CA LYS A 240 -28.15 -4.69 -29.98
C LYS A 240 -29.05 -3.58 -29.43
N TYR A 241 -28.50 -2.73 -28.56
CA TYR A 241 -29.23 -1.58 -28.01
C TYR A 241 -29.75 -0.65 -29.13
N CYS A 242 -28.91 -0.31 -30.10
CA CYS A 242 -29.32 0.50 -31.26
C CYS A 242 -30.45 -0.14 -32.08
N LYS A 243 -30.39 -1.46 -32.29
CA LYS A 243 -31.41 -2.21 -33.02
C LYS A 243 -32.75 -2.24 -32.28
N ASP A 244 -32.72 -2.37 -30.96
CA ASP A 244 -33.94 -2.39 -30.13
C ASP A 244 -34.70 -1.04 -30.19
N PHE A 245 -33.99 0.06 -30.48
CA PHE A 245 -34.58 1.38 -30.77
C PHE A 245 -34.95 1.60 -32.24
N GLY A 246 -34.86 0.58 -33.10
CA GLY A 246 -35.27 0.63 -34.50
C GLY A 246 -34.32 1.40 -35.42
N MET A 247 -33.05 1.62 -35.04
CA MET A 247 -32.12 2.34 -35.90
C MET A 247 -31.69 1.52 -37.14
N PRO A 248 -31.61 2.14 -38.32
CA PRO A 248 -31.02 1.52 -39.51
C PRO A 248 -29.50 1.40 -39.38
N LYS A 249 -28.90 0.42 -40.06
CA LYS A 249 -27.47 0.06 -39.93
C LYS A 249 -26.52 1.24 -40.10
N TRP A 250 -26.75 2.11 -41.08
CA TRP A 250 -25.90 3.28 -41.34
C TRP A 250 -25.93 4.31 -40.19
N MET A 251 -27.04 4.43 -39.44
CA MET A 251 -27.10 5.26 -38.23
C MET A 251 -26.36 4.61 -37.06
N MET A 252 -26.33 3.27 -36.99
CA MET A 252 -25.61 2.55 -35.94
C MET A 252 -24.09 2.78 -36.04
N ASP A 253 -23.54 2.79 -37.25
CA ASP A 253 -22.11 3.06 -37.48
C ASP A 253 -21.71 4.49 -37.01
N ASN A 254 -22.58 5.47 -37.26
CA ASN A 254 -22.42 6.84 -36.76
C ASN A 254 -22.56 6.92 -35.23
N ALA A 255 -23.56 6.26 -34.66
CA ALA A 255 -23.75 6.17 -33.21
C ALA A 255 -22.53 5.52 -32.52
N HIS A 256 -21.91 4.53 -33.15
CA HIS A 256 -20.72 3.87 -32.63
C HIS A 256 -19.51 4.80 -32.62
N THR A 257 -19.39 5.65 -33.64
CA THR A 257 -18.36 6.70 -33.70
C THR A 257 -18.55 7.73 -32.58
N SER A 258 -19.78 8.20 -32.34
CA SER A 258 -20.10 9.10 -31.21
C SER A 258 -19.82 8.44 -29.86
N LEU A 259 -20.13 7.16 -29.72
CA LEU A 259 -19.84 6.40 -28.50
C LEU A 259 -18.33 6.28 -28.24
N ARG A 260 -17.51 6.10 -29.28
CA ARG A 260 -16.04 6.12 -29.16
C ARG A 260 -15.53 7.50 -28.72
N GLN A 261 -16.10 8.59 -29.23
CA GLN A 261 -15.76 9.95 -28.80
C GLN A 261 -16.15 10.21 -27.35
N LEU A 262 -17.34 9.78 -26.91
CA LEU A 262 -17.74 9.82 -25.50
C LEU A 262 -16.73 9.11 -24.62
N HIS A 263 -16.32 7.92 -25.04
CA HIS A 263 -15.36 7.13 -24.30
C HIS A 263 -13.99 7.80 -24.19
N GLN A 264 -13.49 8.43 -25.26
CA GLN A 264 -12.24 9.21 -25.22
C GLN A 264 -12.33 10.39 -24.26
N LYS A 265 -13.46 11.12 -24.27
CA LYS A 265 -13.72 12.19 -23.30
C LYS A 265 -13.79 11.66 -21.87
N ALA A 266 -14.44 10.53 -21.65
CA ALA A 266 -14.51 9.86 -20.35
C ALA A 266 -13.11 9.47 -19.84
N ALA A 267 -12.25 8.94 -20.71
CA ALA A 267 -10.88 8.59 -20.37
C ALA A 267 -10.07 9.81 -19.87
N ALA A 268 -10.28 10.99 -20.47
CA ALA A 268 -9.65 12.24 -20.02
C ALA A 268 -10.17 12.70 -18.64
N ILE A 269 -11.44 12.46 -18.31
CA ILE A 269 -12.02 12.81 -17.00
C ILE A 269 -11.37 12.01 -15.86
N ILE A 270 -11.07 10.74 -16.12
CA ILE A 270 -10.54 9.81 -15.10
C ILE A 270 -9.02 9.79 -15.02
N GLU A 271 -8.32 10.34 -16.00
CA GLU A 271 -6.85 10.38 -16.03
C GLU A 271 -6.21 10.86 -14.71
N PRO A 272 -6.74 11.91 -14.02
CA PRO A 272 -6.14 12.39 -12.77
C PRO A 272 -6.12 11.36 -11.62
N ILE A 273 -7.07 10.41 -11.58
CA ILE A 273 -7.17 9.40 -10.52
C ILE A 273 -6.49 8.06 -10.86
N LEU A 274 -5.88 7.98 -12.04
CA LEU A 274 -5.16 6.78 -12.48
C LEU A 274 -3.65 6.94 -12.31
N VAL A 275 -3.18 8.15 -11.99
CA VAL A 275 -1.79 8.42 -11.68
C VAL A 275 -1.45 7.80 -10.32
N ASP A 276 -0.65 6.74 -10.34
CA ASP A 276 -0.10 6.12 -9.13
C ASP A 276 0.90 7.08 -8.46
N ARG A 277 0.58 7.51 -7.23
CA ARG A 277 1.38 8.39 -6.40
C ARG A 277 2.37 7.64 -5.50
N THR A 278 2.37 6.31 -5.52
CA THR A 278 3.32 5.51 -4.76
C THR A 278 4.72 5.58 -5.37
N ALA A 279 5.73 5.44 -4.51
CA ALA A 279 7.13 5.27 -4.87
C ALA A 279 7.34 4.04 -5.77
N ALA A 280 6.44 3.05 -5.67
CA ALA A 280 6.50 1.82 -6.45
C ALA A 280 6.42 2.07 -7.96
N LYS A 281 5.86 3.23 -8.40
CA LYS A 281 5.66 3.65 -9.80
C LYS A 281 5.77 2.47 -10.74
N ARG A 282 4.80 1.55 -10.63
CA ARG A 282 4.95 0.17 -11.12
C ARG A 282 5.63 0.13 -12.48
N GLY A 283 6.83 -0.44 -12.52
CA GLY A 283 7.55 -0.68 -13.75
C GLY A 283 6.70 -1.55 -14.66
N SER A 284 6.18 -0.94 -15.73
CA SER A 284 5.92 -1.57 -17.03
C SER A 284 5.49 -3.03 -17.00
N ARG A 285 4.25 -3.27 -16.54
CA ARG A 285 3.32 -4.33 -16.93
C ARG A 285 2.25 -4.32 -15.85
N GLU A 286 1.25 -3.46 -16.01
CA GLU A 286 -0.03 -3.75 -15.38
C GLU A 286 -0.43 -5.12 -15.92
N PRO A 287 -0.50 -6.19 -15.10
CA PRO A 287 -1.07 -7.41 -15.61
C PRO A 287 -2.53 -7.05 -15.94
N GLU A 288 -2.94 -7.35 -17.18
CA GLU A 288 -4.22 -6.95 -17.78
C GLU A 288 -5.48 -7.33 -16.96
N ASN A 289 -5.30 -8.02 -15.82
CA ASN A 289 -6.34 -8.54 -14.95
C ASN A 289 -6.26 -8.07 -13.48
N MET A 290 -5.40 -7.10 -13.12
CA MET A 290 -5.23 -6.77 -11.70
C MET A 290 -6.30 -5.81 -11.14
N LYS A 291 -7.06 -6.36 -10.20
CA LYS A 291 -8.02 -5.75 -9.27
C LYS A 291 -7.38 -4.81 -8.23
N LEU A 292 -6.23 -4.23 -8.54
CA LEU A 292 -5.50 -3.41 -7.57
C LEU A 292 -6.30 -2.14 -7.24
N PRO A 293 -6.31 -1.66 -6.01
CA PRO A 293 -6.97 -0.40 -5.68
C PRO A 293 -6.29 0.79 -6.37
N LEU A 294 -6.93 1.95 -6.38
CA LEU A 294 -6.41 3.18 -6.98
C LEU A 294 -5.56 3.96 -5.99
N ALA A 295 -4.37 4.41 -6.40
CA ALA A 295 -3.38 4.99 -5.50
C ALA A 295 -3.05 6.46 -5.86
N PHE A 296 -4.06 7.32 -6.00
CA PHE A 296 -3.89 8.67 -6.58
C PHE A 296 -3.87 9.83 -5.58
N ILE A 297 -4.18 9.58 -4.31
CA ILE A 297 -4.20 10.63 -3.30
C ILE A 297 -2.77 11.01 -2.90
N GLU A 298 -2.57 12.28 -2.60
CA GLU A 298 -1.31 12.80 -2.09
C GLU A 298 -1.39 13.01 -0.56
N VAL A 299 -0.30 12.62 0.12
CA VAL A 299 -0.07 12.89 1.54
C VAL A 299 0.98 13.98 1.62
N ALA A 300 0.63 15.15 2.16
CA ALA A 300 1.54 16.30 2.21
C ALA A 300 2.50 16.21 3.40
N ASP A 301 3.61 16.96 3.37
CA ASP A 301 4.59 16.98 4.48
C ASP A 301 3.98 17.45 5.81
N GLN A 302 3.10 18.44 5.73
CA GLN A 302 2.35 18.97 6.88
C GLN A 302 1.40 17.96 7.53
N ASP A 303 1.06 16.88 6.81
CA ASP A 303 0.21 15.82 7.34
C ASP A 303 1.02 14.82 8.20
N ILE A 304 2.36 14.91 8.19
CA ILE A 304 3.25 14.00 8.93
C ILE A 304 3.58 14.64 10.28
N LEU A 305 3.03 14.09 11.35
CA LEU A 305 3.04 14.73 12.67
C LEU A 305 4.43 14.98 13.26
N TRP A 306 5.41 14.10 13.01
CA TRP A 306 6.77 14.32 13.50
C TRP A 306 7.57 15.33 12.65
N ASN A 307 6.98 15.84 11.58
CA ASN A 307 7.50 16.97 10.80
C ASN A 307 6.88 18.31 11.24
N VAL A 308 5.79 18.27 12.02
CA VAL A 308 5.23 19.47 12.63
C VAL A 308 6.23 19.92 13.70
N LYS A 309 7.00 20.97 13.39
CA LYS A 309 7.75 21.70 14.41
C LYS A 309 6.77 22.07 15.50
N SER A 310 7.07 21.70 16.74
CA SER A 310 6.42 22.25 17.92
C SER A 310 6.37 23.77 17.77
N GLU A 311 5.19 24.32 17.46
CA GLU A 311 4.90 25.73 17.70
C GLU A 311 4.99 25.92 19.22
N GLY A 312 6.21 26.15 19.71
CA GLY A 312 6.55 26.06 21.13
C GLY A 312 8.04 26.18 21.42
N ASP A 313 8.93 25.94 20.44
CA ASP A 313 10.37 26.17 20.60
C ASP A 313 10.80 27.58 20.12
N THR A 314 10.07 28.60 20.55
CA THR A 314 10.60 29.97 20.64
C THR A 314 10.82 30.28 22.11
N SER A 315 12.01 29.92 22.60
CA SER A 315 12.58 30.44 23.85
C SER A 315 13.22 31.79 23.63
#